data_AF-A0A0B5ARL1-F1
#
_entry.id   AF-A0A0B5ARL1-F1
#
_cell.length_a   1.000
_cell.length_b   1.000
_cell.length_c   1.000
_cell.angle_alpha   90.00
_cell.angle_beta   90.00
_cell.angle_gamma   90.00
#
_symmetry.space_group_name_H-M   'P 1'
#
loop_
_entity.id
_entity.type
_entity.pdbx_description
1 polymer ?
#
loop_
_entity_poly.entity_id
_entity_poly.type
_entity_poly.pdbx_seq_one_letter_code
_entity_poly.pdbx_strand_id
1 'polypeptide(L)'
;MENRILVIEDEKNLARFIELELKYEGYEVITELDGRDGLNRALSEPFNLILLDLMLPSLSGMEICRRIRQSKDLPIIMITAKDGVMDRVSGLDSGADDYIVKPFAIEELLARIRALMRRTGHDSKDKLTHKDLTLNTKSYQVDKAGRALTLTKKEFDLLKMLLDNKDIVLTRDRIIEKVWGYDADAETNVVDVYIRHLRNKIDAEHPSAYIETVRGTGYVIRS
;
A
#
# COMPACT_ATOMS: atom_id res chain seq x y z
N MET A 1 -8.97 -8.01 -4.63
CA MET A 1 -9.30 -6.95 -3.67
C MET A 1 -10.13 -5.95 -4.42
N GLU A 2 -11.35 -5.70 -3.96
CA GLU A 2 -12.29 -4.77 -4.61
C GLU A 2 -11.76 -3.34 -4.40
N ASN A 3 -11.54 -2.60 -5.48
CA ASN A 3 -11.07 -1.21 -5.43
C ASN A 3 -12.29 -0.29 -5.31
N ARG A 4 -12.70 -0.02 -4.07
CA ARG A 4 -13.86 0.83 -3.74
C ARG A 4 -13.48 2.32 -3.73
N ILE A 5 -14.23 3.13 -4.46
CA ILE A 5 -14.08 4.59 -4.52
C ILE A 5 -15.36 5.26 -4.01
N LEU A 6 -15.19 6.23 -3.10
CA LEU A 6 -16.26 7.13 -2.69
C LEU A 6 -16.14 8.44 -3.47
N VAL A 7 -17.21 8.89 -4.10
CA VAL A 7 -17.29 10.19 -4.78
C VAL A 7 -18.25 11.07 -3.99
N ILE A 8 -17.80 12.25 -3.57
CA ILE A 8 -18.60 13.24 -2.85
C ILE A 8 -18.63 14.52 -3.69
N GLU A 9 -19.74 14.73 -4.39
CA GLU A 9 -19.90 15.76 -5.44
C GLU A 9 -21.38 16.16 -5.53
N ASP A 10 -21.71 17.44 -5.39
CA ASP A 10 -23.10 17.91 -5.36
C ASP A 10 -23.69 18.08 -6.77
N GLU A 11 -22.85 18.28 -7.79
CA GLU A 11 -23.29 18.31 -9.17
C GLU A 11 -23.64 16.90 -9.69
N LYS A 12 -24.92 16.54 -9.62
CA LYS A 12 -25.46 15.23 -10.00
C LYS A 12 -24.97 14.70 -11.35
N ASN A 13 -24.87 15.56 -12.36
CA ASN A 13 -24.45 15.16 -13.70
C ASN A 13 -22.96 14.78 -13.72
N LEU A 14 -22.12 15.55 -13.03
CA LEU A 14 -20.70 15.26 -12.92
C LEU A 14 -20.46 14.02 -12.06
N ALA A 15 -21.11 13.91 -10.91
CA ALA A 15 -21.04 12.73 -10.05
C ALA A 15 -21.42 11.46 -10.82
N ARG A 16 -22.50 11.52 -11.62
CA ARG A 16 -22.96 10.40 -12.45
C ARG A 16 -21.98 10.08 -13.58
N PHE A 17 -21.40 11.09 -14.21
CA PHE A 17 -20.39 10.90 -15.25
C PHE A 17 -19.15 10.19 -14.68
N ILE A 18 -18.59 10.70 -13.59
CA ILE A 18 -17.44 10.08 -12.90
C ILE A 18 -17.75 8.64 -12.49
N GLU A 19 -18.94 8.40 -11.92
CA GLU A 19 -19.37 7.07 -11.50
C GLU A 19 -19.37 6.06 -12.66
N LEU A 20 -19.90 6.45 -13.83
CA LEU A 20 -19.97 5.59 -15.01
C LEU A 20 -18.58 5.24 -15.54
N GLU A 21 -17.71 6.22 -15.66
CA GLU A 21 -16.34 6.04 -16.16
C GLU A 21 -15.50 5.16 -15.22
N LEU A 22 -15.62 5.37 -13.90
CA LEU A 22 -14.93 4.55 -12.92
C LEU A 22 -15.47 3.12 -12.87
N LYS A 23 -16.79 2.93 -12.99
CA LYS A 23 -17.38 1.58 -13.08
C LYS A 23 -16.94 0.86 -14.35
N TYR A 24 -16.81 1.57 -15.48
CA TYR A 24 -16.29 1.03 -16.73
C TYR A 24 -14.84 0.51 -16.57
N GLU A 25 -14.02 1.23 -15.81
CA GLU A 25 -12.64 0.83 -15.46
C GLU A 25 -12.56 -0.27 -14.38
N GLY A 26 -13.70 -0.79 -13.91
CA GLY A 26 -13.78 -1.92 -12.98
C GLY A 26 -13.71 -1.55 -11.49
N TYR A 27 -13.88 -0.28 -11.14
CA TYR A 27 -13.99 0.16 -9.75
C TYR A 27 -15.40 -0.06 -9.18
N GLU A 28 -15.51 -0.38 -7.89
CA GLU A 28 -16.78 -0.25 -7.19
C GLU A 28 -16.93 1.20 -6.74
N VAL A 29 -18.03 1.85 -7.09
CA VAL A 29 -18.21 3.29 -6.86
C VAL A 29 -19.49 3.54 -6.08
N ILE A 30 -19.36 4.32 -5.01
CA ILE A 30 -20.47 4.91 -4.26
C ILE A 30 -20.39 6.42 -4.42
N THR A 31 -21.54 7.06 -4.61
CA THR A 31 -21.67 8.51 -4.75
C THR A 31 -22.50 9.09 -3.61
N GLU A 32 -22.09 10.25 -3.11
CA GLU A 32 -22.82 11.07 -2.15
C GLU A 32 -22.88 12.51 -2.66
N LEU A 33 -24.03 13.16 -2.49
CA LEU A 33 -24.28 14.52 -2.99
C LEU A 33 -24.20 15.59 -1.89
N ASP A 34 -24.07 15.18 -0.63
CA ASP A 34 -23.98 16.07 0.53
C ASP A 34 -22.72 15.77 1.35
N GLY A 35 -22.05 16.83 1.81
CA GLY A 35 -20.79 16.71 2.52
C GLY A 35 -20.89 15.98 3.87
N ARG A 36 -22.04 16.05 4.55
CA ARG A 36 -22.24 15.39 5.84
C ARG A 36 -22.46 13.89 5.65
N ASP A 37 -23.25 13.50 4.66
CA ASP A 37 -23.48 12.09 4.33
C ASP A 37 -22.20 11.45 3.79
N GLY A 38 -21.47 12.17 2.93
CA GLY A 38 -20.14 11.78 2.44
C GLY A 38 -19.14 11.55 3.57
N LEU A 39 -19.05 12.46 4.55
CA LEU A 39 -18.18 12.29 5.72
C LEU A 39 -18.58 11.08 6.57
N ASN A 40 -19.87 10.94 6.88
CA ASN A 40 -20.37 9.84 7.71
C ASN A 40 -19.99 8.50 7.07
N ARG A 41 -20.24 8.35 5.76
CA ARG A 41 -19.92 7.13 5.02
C ARG A 41 -18.42 6.88 4.94
N ALA A 42 -17.62 7.92 4.64
CA ALA A 42 -16.16 7.83 4.60
C ALA A 42 -15.58 7.31 5.92
N LEU A 43 -16.21 7.63 7.06
CA LEU A 43 -15.79 7.16 8.37
C LEU A 43 -16.34 5.76 8.73
N SER A 44 -17.57 5.42 8.33
CA SER A 44 -18.21 4.16 8.70
C SER A 44 -17.84 2.96 7.82
N GLU A 45 -17.48 3.18 6.55
CA GLU A 45 -17.24 2.11 5.57
C GLU A 45 -15.78 2.07 5.08
N PRO A 46 -15.32 0.92 4.56
CA PRO A 46 -14.03 0.80 3.91
C PRO A 46 -14.10 1.33 2.46
N PHE A 47 -13.13 2.19 2.12
CA PHE A 47 -12.84 2.66 0.77
C PHE A 47 -11.33 2.63 0.54
N ASN A 48 -10.92 2.72 -0.73
CA ASN A 48 -9.51 2.79 -1.12
C ASN A 48 -9.11 4.19 -1.59
N LEU A 49 -10.07 5.03 -1.97
CA LEU A 49 -9.86 6.40 -2.41
C LEU A 49 -11.15 7.20 -2.31
N ILE A 50 -11.03 8.50 -2.03
CA ILE A 50 -12.13 9.46 -2.07
C ILE A 50 -11.86 10.51 -3.16
N LEU A 51 -12.86 10.74 -4.00
CA LEU A 51 -12.97 11.94 -4.83
C LEU A 51 -13.89 12.93 -4.12
N LEU A 52 -13.40 14.14 -3.85
CA LEU A 52 -14.07 15.09 -2.96
C LEU A 52 -14.15 16.48 -3.59
N ASP A 53 -15.35 16.99 -3.85
CA ASP A 53 -15.52 18.40 -4.18
C ASP A 53 -15.22 19.29 -2.96
N LEU A 54 -14.57 20.44 -3.19
CA LEU A 54 -14.38 21.48 -2.20
C LEU A 54 -15.69 22.17 -1.79
N MET A 55 -16.58 22.45 -2.75
CA MET A 55 -17.80 23.21 -2.57
C MET A 55 -18.99 22.27 -2.47
N LEU A 56 -19.23 21.76 -1.28
CA LEU A 56 -20.36 20.89 -0.99
C LEU A 56 -21.39 21.59 -0.09
N PRO A 57 -22.68 21.22 -0.21
CA PRO A 57 -23.68 21.62 0.76
C PRO A 57 -23.36 21.01 2.13
N SER A 58 -23.83 21.69 3.18
CA SER A 58 -23.71 21.31 4.60
C SER A 58 -22.29 21.36 5.21
N LEU A 59 -21.28 20.85 4.52
CA LEU A 59 -19.90 20.77 5.02
C LEU A 59 -18.91 20.92 3.86
N SER A 60 -17.91 21.79 3.99
CA SER A 60 -16.92 21.98 2.93
C SER A 60 -15.99 20.77 2.78
N GLY A 61 -15.52 20.52 1.56
CA GLY A 61 -14.58 19.43 1.28
C GLY A 61 -13.28 19.54 2.09
N MET A 62 -12.83 20.75 2.38
CA MET A 62 -11.66 20.98 3.23
C MET A 62 -11.85 20.46 4.65
N GLU A 63 -13.00 20.77 5.27
CA GLU A 63 -13.32 20.32 6.61
C GLU A 63 -13.55 18.81 6.66
N ILE A 64 -14.15 18.23 5.61
CA ILE A 64 -14.30 16.78 5.43
C ILE A 64 -12.91 16.12 5.40
N CYS A 65 -12.02 16.59 4.53
CA CYS A 65 -10.65 16.08 4.39
C CYS A 65 -9.93 16.09 5.75
N ARG A 66 -9.96 17.22 6.46
CA ARG A 66 -9.35 17.37 7.79
C ARG A 66 -9.89 16.36 8.81
N ARG A 67 -11.21 16.13 8.85
CA ARG A 67 -11.84 15.17 9.78
C ARG A 67 -11.53 13.71 9.42
N ILE A 68 -11.50 13.38 8.14
CA ILE A 68 -11.10 12.04 7.69
C ILE A 68 -9.66 11.78 8.10
N ARG A 69 -8.76 12.74 7.89
CA ARG A 69 -7.33 12.63 8.26
C ARG A 69 -7.07 12.42 9.75
N GLN A 70 -7.95 12.92 10.62
CA GLN A 70 -7.85 12.66 12.06
C GLN A 70 -8.13 11.19 12.43
N SER A 71 -8.81 10.44 11.55
CA SER A 71 -9.28 9.08 11.84
C SER A 71 -8.69 8.01 10.91
N LYS A 72 -8.36 8.35 9.66
CA LYS A 72 -7.97 7.41 8.59
C LYS A 72 -6.90 8.02 7.66
N ASP A 73 -5.96 7.18 7.24
CA ASP A 73 -4.99 7.48 6.19
C ASP A 73 -5.47 6.94 4.84
N LEU A 74 -6.51 7.58 4.30
CA LEU A 74 -7.22 7.16 3.09
C LEU A 74 -6.94 8.14 1.95
N PRO A 75 -6.52 7.73 0.74
CA PRO A 75 -6.28 8.66 -0.37
C PRO A 75 -7.45 9.61 -0.64
N ILE A 76 -7.17 10.91 -0.75
CA ILE A 76 -8.17 11.92 -1.13
C ILE A 76 -7.64 12.73 -2.32
N ILE A 77 -8.41 12.74 -3.41
CA ILE A 77 -8.24 13.68 -4.52
C ILE A 77 -9.32 14.76 -4.38
N MET A 78 -8.89 16.01 -4.28
CA MET A 78 -9.81 17.14 -4.26
C MET A 78 -10.17 17.57 -5.69
N ILE A 79 -11.46 17.68 -5.98
CA ILE A 79 -11.97 18.24 -7.23
C ILE A 79 -12.36 19.71 -6.97
N THR A 80 -11.86 20.64 -7.79
CA THR A 80 -12.04 22.08 -7.54
C THR A 80 -12.28 22.87 -8.82
N ALA A 81 -13.14 23.89 -8.78
CA ALA A 81 -13.24 24.91 -9.84
C ALA A 81 -12.31 26.12 -9.63
N LYS A 82 -11.49 26.11 -8.57
CA LYS A 82 -10.62 27.24 -8.18
C LYS A 82 -9.15 26.95 -8.50
N ASP A 83 -8.59 27.77 -9.39
CA ASP A 83 -7.22 27.64 -9.93
C ASP A 83 -6.15 28.35 -9.08
N GLY A 84 -6.57 29.01 -8.00
CA GLY A 84 -5.73 29.83 -7.14
C GLY A 84 -4.60 29.04 -6.50
N VAL A 85 -3.36 29.52 -6.63
CA VAL A 85 -2.17 28.95 -5.98
C VAL A 85 -2.37 28.83 -4.45
N MET A 86 -3.10 29.76 -3.82
CA MET A 86 -3.40 29.71 -2.39
C MET A 86 -4.35 28.58 -1.98
N ASP A 87 -5.33 28.23 -2.84
CA ASP A 87 -6.28 27.15 -2.54
C ASP A 87 -5.59 25.78 -2.64
N ARG A 88 -4.65 25.61 -3.58
CA ARG A 88 -3.81 24.41 -3.71
C ARG A 88 -2.85 24.20 -2.54
N VAL A 89 -2.25 25.29 -2.04
CA VAL A 89 -1.39 25.25 -0.84
C VAL A 89 -2.22 24.90 0.39
N SER A 90 -3.40 25.51 0.56
CA SER A 90 -4.29 25.18 1.68
C SER A 90 -4.81 23.75 1.64
N GLY A 91 -5.10 23.21 0.43
CA GLY A 91 -5.57 21.83 0.23
C GLY A 91 -4.51 20.79 0.59
N LEU A 92 -3.25 21.06 0.25
CA LEU A 92 -2.10 20.24 0.66
C LEU A 92 -1.85 20.33 2.18
N ASP A 93 -1.93 21.53 2.77
CA ASP A 93 -1.80 21.74 4.22
C ASP A 93 -2.96 21.10 5.02
N SER A 94 -4.12 20.88 4.37
CA SER A 94 -5.28 20.19 4.95
C SER A 94 -5.20 18.67 4.88
N GLY A 95 -4.19 18.15 4.17
CA GLY A 95 -3.89 16.71 4.06
C GLY A 95 -4.37 16.03 2.78
N ALA A 96 -4.84 16.74 1.76
CA ALA A 96 -5.18 16.10 0.48
C ALA A 96 -3.93 15.51 -0.20
N ASP A 97 -4.09 14.37 -0.88
CA ASP A 97 -2.96 13.70 -1.55
C ASP A 97 -2.70 14.22 -2.96
N ASP A 98 -3.76 14.69 -3.62
CA ASP A 98 -3.72 15.30 -4.96
C ASP A 98 -4.93 16.23 -5.18
N TYR A 99 -4.89 17.03 -6.23
CA TYR A 99 -5.98 17.90 -6.65
C TYR A 99 -6.18 17.86 -8.17
N ILE A 100 -7.42 18.07 -8.61
CA ILE A 100 -7.78 18.19 -10.03
C ILE A 100 -8.74 19.37 -10.23
N VAL A 101 -8.49 20.15 -11.28
CA VAL A 101 -9.21 21.39 -11.57
C VAL A 101 -10.33 21.12 -12.59
N LYS A 102 -11.54 21.65 -12.36
CA LYS A 102 -12.66 21.65 -13.31
C LYS A 102 -12.46 22.78 -14.34
N PRO A 103 -12.64 22.53 -15.65
CA PRO A 103 -12.93 21.24 -16.29
C PRO A 103 -11.68 20.36 -16.44
N PHE A 104 -11.83 19.04 -16.23
CA PHE A 104 -10.75 18.07 -16.37
C PHE A 104 -11.07 16.99 -17.41
N ALA A 105 -10.02 16.38 -17.96
CA ALA A 105 -10.14 15.17 -18.77
C ALA A 105 -10.31 13.95 -17.85
N ILE A 106 -11.19 13.01 -18.23
CA ILE A 106 -11.40 11.81 -17.43
C ILE A 106 -10.14 10.95 -17.35
N GLU A 107 -9.34 10.93 -18.42
CA GLU A 107 -8.07 10.22 -18.50
C GLU A 107 -7.05 10.77 -17.50
N GLU A 108 -7.09 12.08 -17.22
CA GLU A 108 -6.25 12.71 -16.20
C GLU A 108 -6.67 12.24 -14.80
N LEU A 109 -7.97 12.27 -14.49
CA LEU A 109 -8.51 11.78 -13.22
C LEU A 109 -8.13 10.32 -12.99
N LEU A 110 -8.32 9.47 -14.00
CA LEU A 110 -7.96 8.05 -13.94
C LEU A 110 -6.46 7.84 -13.73
N ALA A 111 -5.61 8.64 -14.38
CA ALA A 111 -4.15 8.57 -14.18
C ALA A 111 -3.75 8.91 -12.73
N ARG A 112 -4.37 9.93 -12.14
CA ARG A 112 -4.15 10.34 -10.73
C ARG A 112 -4.65 9.28 -9.75
N ILE A 113 -5.83 8.72 -9.98
CA ILE A 113 -6.37 7.60 -9.19
C ILE A 113 -5.39 6.43 -9.22
N ARG A 114 -4.93 6.00 -10.39
CA ARG A 114 -3.94 4.91 -10.52
C ARG A 114 -2.63 5.23 -9.81
N ALA A 115 -2.17 6.48 -9.86
CA ALA A 115 -0.94 6.89 -9.18
C ALA A 115 -1.07 6.85 -7.64
N LEU A 116 -2.19 7.33 -7.10
CA LEU A 116 -2.46 7.31 -5.66
C LEU A 116 -2.77 5.91 -5.14
N MET A 117 -3.59 5.14 -5.83
CA MET A 117 -3.86 3.74 -5.45
C MET A 117 -2.60 2.89 -5.54
N ARG A 118 -1.68 3.18 -6.47
CA ARG A 118 -0.34 2.60 -6.44
C ARG A 118 0.38 3.01 -5.16
N ARG A 119 0.36 4.29 -4.75
CA ARG A 119 1.03 4.81 -3.55
C ARG A 119 0.47 4.23 -2.22
N THR A 120 -0.82 3.99 -2.09
CA THR A 120 -1.43 3.39 -0.88
C THR A 120 -1.57 1.88 -0.91
N GLY A 121 -1.47 1.27 -2.09
CA GLY A 121 -1.12 -0.14 -2.22
C GLY A 121 0.33 -0.47 -1.82
N HIS A 122 1.13 0.51 -1.36
CA HIS A 122 2.48 0.29 -0.83
C HIS A 122 2.54 0.07 0.68
N ASP A 123 1.52 0.40 1.49
CA ASP A 123 1.60 0.12 2.94
C ASP A 123 1.56 -1.37 3.28
N SER A 124 1.03 -2.20 2.37
CA SER A 124 1.09 -3.67 2.46
C SER A 124 2.31 -4.30 1.74
N LYS A 125 3.08 -3.53 0.96
CA LYS A 125 4.37 -3.99 0.36
C LYS A 125 5.60 -3.51 1.13
N ASP A 126 5.46 -2.42 1.86
CA ASP A 126 6.52 -1.87 2.68
C ASP A 126 6.66 -2.62 4.01
N LYS A 127 5.64 -3.40 4.40
CA LYS A 127 5.69 -4.29 5.56
C LYS A 127 5.27 -5.71 5.16
N LEU A 128 6.20 -6.65 5.18
CA LEU A 128 5.92 -8.07 5.02
C LEU A 128 5.70 -8.71 6.39
N THR A 129 4.57 -9.36 6.61
CA THR A 129 4.25 -10.01 7.89
C THR A 129 4.11 -11.52 7.73
N HIS A 130 4.69 -12.28 8.65
CA HIS A 130 4.49 -13.72 8.74
C HIS A 130 4.57 -14.20 10.19
N LYS A 131 3.47 -14.76 10.71
CA LYS A 131 3.30 -15.07 12.14
C LYS A 131 3.55 -13.80 12.97
N ASP A 132 4.51 -13.83 13.87
CA ASP A 132 4.96 -12.73 14.71
C ASP A 132 6.15 -11.94 14.12
N LEU A 133 6.59 -12.25 12.89
CA LEU A 133 7.59 -11.46 12.16
C LEU A 133 6.94 -10.33 11.38
N THR A 134 7.54 -9.14 11.47
CA THR A 134 7.21 -7.96 10.66
C THR A 134 8.49 -7.41 10.04
N LEU A 135 8.51 -7.25 8.73
CA LEU A 135 9.68 -6.79 7.96
C LEU A 135 9.35 -5.49 7.26
N ASN A 136 10.00 -4.38 7.63
CA ASN A 136 9.84 -3.10 6.93
C ASN A 136 10.86 -2.96 5.80
N THR A 137 10.42 -3.04 4.54
CA THR A 137 11.26 -3.01 3.35
C THR A 137 11.84 -1.64 3.02
N LYS A 138 11.27 -0.55 3.57
CA LYS A 138 11.82 0.81 3.44
C LYS A 138 12.89 1.11 4.48
N SER A 139 12.62 0.81 5.76
CA SER A 139 13.55 1.09 6.85
C SER A 139 14.60 0.01 7.07
N TYR A 140 14.53 -1.12 6.34
CA TYR A 140 15.37 -2.30 6.56
C TYR A 140 15.27 -2.84 8.00
N GLN A 141 14.14 -2.60 8.68
CA GLN A 141 13.91 -3.04 10.05
C GLN A 141 13.13 -4.36 10.07
N VAL A 142 13.44 -5.19 11.06
CA VAL A 142 12.75 -6.45 11.30
C VAL A 142 12.36 -6.51 12.76
N ASP A 143 11.10 -6.83 13.03
CA ASP A 143 10.58 -7.05 14.37
C ASP A 143 10.06 -8.47 14.49
N LYS A 144 10.34 -9.12 15.63
CA LYS A 144 9.75 -10.40 16.02
C LYS A 144 9.00 -10.24 17.33
N ALA A 145 7.71 -10.53 17.34
CA ALA A 145 6.84 -10.37 18.50
C ALA A 145 6.97 -8.96 19.16
N GLY A 146 7.12 -7.92 18.32
CA GLY A 146 7.30 -6.54 18.76
C GLY A 146 8.70 -6.17 19.28
N ARG A 147 9.69 -7.05 19.15
CA ARG A 147 11.09 -6.76 19.48
C ARG A 147 11.93 -6.62 18.21
N ALA A 148 12.68 -5.52 18.12
CA ALA A 148 13.59 -5.28 17.00
C ALA A 148 14.69 -6.36 16.93
N LEU A 149 14.90 -6.88 15.72
CA LEU A 149 15.84 -7.93 15.41
C LEU A 149 16.88 -7.39 14.41
N THR A 150 18.15 -7.51 14.75
CA THR A 150 19.24 -7.00 13.92
C THR A 150 19.67 -8.02 12.87
N LEU A 151 19.37 -7.72 11.61
CA LEU A 151 19.86 -8.45 10.44
C LEU A 151 20.94 -7.67 9.71
N THR A 152 21.88 -8.40 9.12
CA THR A 152 22.76 -7.88 8.08
C THR A 152 21.95 -7.68 6.79
N LYS A 153 22.48 -6.89 5.85
CA LYS A 153 21.81 -6.64 4.57
C LYS A 153 21.47 -7.92 3.81
N LYS A 154 22.38 -8.88 3.74
CA LYS A 154 22.17 -10.15 3.03
C LYS A 154 21.14 -11.06 3.71
N GLU A 155 21.12 -11.09 5.05
CA GLU A 155 20.07 -11.80 5.80
C GLU A 155 18.69 -11.15 5.56
N PHE A 156 18.64 -9.82 5.57
CA PHE A 156 17.42 -9.07 5.27
C PHE A 156 16.90 -9.36 3.86
N ASP A 157 17.76 -9.24 2.85
CA ASP A 157 17.40 -9.46 1.45
C ASP A 157 16.92 -10.90 1.21
N LEU A 158 17.56 -11.89 1.87
CA LEU A 158 17.15 -13.30 1.82
C LEU A 158 15.78 -13.52 2.48
N LEU A 159 15.56 -12.98 3.69
CA LEU A 159 14.29 -13.10 4.39
C LEU A 159 13.16 -12.42 3.61
N LYS A 160 13.43 -11.21 3.07
CA LYS A 160 12.51 -10.49 2.19
C LYS A 160 12.12 -11.34 0.98
N MET A 161 13.11 -11.93 0.29
CA MET A 161 12.87 -12.76 -0.88
C MET A 161 12.01 -13.98 -0.56
N LEU A 162 12.25 -14.64 0.58
CA LEU A 162 11.44 -15.78 1.03
C LEU A 162 9.99 -15.38 1.37
N LEU A 163 9.80 -14.22 2.02
CA LEU A 163 8.48 -13.69 2.36
C LEU A 163 7.70 -13.22 1.12
N ASP A 164 8.37 -12.57 0.17
CA ASP A 164 7.79 -12.16 -1.12
C ASP A 164 7.33 -13.37 -1.96
N ASN A 165 7.92 -14.56 -1.75
CA ASN A 165 7.61 -15.80 -2.45
C ASN A 165 7.01 -16.85 -1.50
N LYS A 166 6.13 -16.41 -0.59
CA LYS A 166 5.42 -17.30 0.34
C LYS A 166 4.70 -18.42 -0.41
N ASP A 167 4.72 -19.62 0.17
CA ASP A 167 4.16 -20.85 -0.39
C ASP A 167 4.80 -21.34 -1.71
N ILE A 168 5.87 -20.67 -2.18
CA ILE A 168 6.63 -21.04 -3.37
C ILE A 168 8.02 -21.53 -2.94
N VAL A 169 8.43 -22.71 -3.42
CA VAL A 169 9.77 -23.24 -3.17
C VAL A 169 10.80 -22.46 -4.00
N LEU A 170 11.72 -21.78 -3.33
CA LEU A 170 12.84 -21.10 -3.96
C LEU A 170 14.06 -22.03 -4.05
N THR A 171 14.58 -22.23 -5.26
CA THR A 171 15.80 -23.01 -5.49
C THR A 171 17.03 -22.26 -5.00
N ARG A 172 18.10 -23.00 -4.64
CA ARG A 172 19.37 -22.40 -4.22
C ARG A 172 19.94 -21.46 -5.28
N ASP A 173 19.93 -21.87 -6.53
CA ASP A 173 20.45 -21.08 -7.66
C ASP A 173 19.70 -19.75 -7.80
N ARG A 174 18.37 -19.78 -7.69
CA ARG A 174 17.54 -18.56 -7.76
C ARG A 174 17.81 -17.62 -6.60
N ILE A 175 18.03 -18.17 -5.40
CA ILE A 175 18.39 -17.37 -4.21
C ILE A 175 19.77 -16.72 -4.40
N ILE A 176 20.77 -17.47 -4.88
CA ILE A 176 22.11 -16.95 -5.16
C ILE A 176 22.03 -15.81 -6.18
N GLU A 177 21.38 -16.04 -7.31
CA GLU A 177 21.26 -15.07 -8.40
C GLU A 177 20.65 -13.74 -7.90
N LYS A 178 19.59 -13.81 -7.07
CA LYS A 178 18.88 -12.60 -6.62
C LYS A 178 19.51 -11.90 -5.43
N VAL A 179 20.08 -12.64 -4.48
CA VAL A 179 20.62 -12.03 -3.25
C VAL A 179 22.11 -11.74 -3.37
N TRP A 180 22.89 -12.53 -4.11
CA TRP A 180 24.33 -12.35 -4.29
C TRP A 180 24.73 -11.82 -5.68
N GLY A 181 23.95 -12.07 -6.72
CA GLY A 181 24.24 -11.60 -8.09
C GLY A 181 25.15 -12.55 -8.88
N TYR A 182 25.44 -12.19 -10.14
CA TYR A 182 26.24 -12.99 -11.08
C TYR A 182 27.75 -13.03 -10.79
N ASP A 183 28.26 -12.13 -9.93
CA ASP A 183 29.69 -12.06 -9.55
C ASP A 183 30.06 -12.99 -8.38
N ALA A 184 29.14 -13.86 -7.98
CA ALA A 184 29.33 -14.76 -6.87
C ALA A 184 29.96 -16.07 -7.35
N ASP A 185 31.29 -16.13 -7.39
CA ASP A 185 32.06 -17.36 -7.06
C ASP A 185 31.79 -17.80 -5.60
N ALA A 186 30.57 -17.59 -5.11
CA ALA A 186 30.19 -17.92 -3.75
C ALA A 186 30.04 -19.44 -3.69
N GLU A 187 30.92 -20.04 -2.89
CA GLU A 187 30.91 -21.42 -2.46
C GLU A 187 29.47 -21.96 -2.39
N THR A 188 29.24 -23.13 -2.97
CA THR A 188 27.94 -23.80 -3.19
C THR A 188 27.06 -23.96 -1.94
N ASN A 189 27.55 -23.57 -0.77
CA ASN A 189 26.89 -23.63 0.54
C ASN A 189 26.53 -22.26 1.14
N VAL A 190 26.81 -21.12 0.48
CA VAL A 190 26.58 -19.78 1.06
C VAL A 190 25.12 -19.58 1.49
N VAL A 191 24.17 -20.07 0.69
CA VAL A 191 22.74 -19.99 1.01
C VAL A 191 22.44 -20.74 2.30
N ASP A 192 22.99 -21.93 2.47
CA ASP A 192 22.75 -22.78 3.63
C ASP A 192 23.30 -22.13 4.92
N VAL A 193 24.45 -21.44 4.82
CA VAL A 193 25.04 -20.67 5.92
C VAL A 193 24.11 -19.52 6.34
N TYR A 194 23.62 -18.72 5.38
CA TYR A 194 22.74 -17.59 5.68
C TYR A 194 21.34 -18.01 6.14
N ILE A 195 20.81 -19.14 5.64
CA ILE A 195 19.58 -19.74 6.17
C ILE A 195 19.79 -20.16 7.62
N ARG A 196 20.94 -20.77 7.95
CA ARG A 196 21.28 -21.11 9.35
C ARG A 196 21.36 -19.87 10.23
N HIS A 197 21.97 -18.78 9.75
CA HIS A 197 22.03 -17.51 10.49
C HIS A 197 20.65 -16.93 10.72
N LEU A 198 19.79 -16.88 9.70
CA LEU A 198 18.41 -16.44 9.83
C LEU A 198 17.66 -17.27 10.86
N ARG A 199 17.69 -18.61 10.76
CA ARG A 199 17.06 -19.51 11.74
C ARG A 199 17.56 -19.27 13.15
N ASN A 200 18.87 -19.10 13.37
CA ASN A 200 19.38 -18.81 14.71
C ASN A 200 18.80 -17.51 15.31
N LYS A 201 18.43 -16.54 14.46
CA LYS A 201 17.86 -15.26 14.90
C LYS A 201 16.33 -15.31 15.03
N ILE A 202 15.63 -15.94 14.07
CA ILE A 202 14.17 -15.95 14.01
C ILE A 202 13.54 -17.19 14.64
N ASP A 203 14.19 -18.36 14.56
CA ASP A 203 13.75 -19.68 15.04
C ASP A 203 14.39 -20.09 16.38
N ALA A 204 14.95 -19.16 17.16
CA ALA A 204 15.72 -19.48 18.37
C ALA A 204 14.98 -20.38 19.39
N GLU A 205 13.66 -20.26 19.48
CA GLU A 205 12.82 -21.04 20.40
C GLU A 205 12.23 -22.31 19.74
N HIS A 206 12.09 -22.34 18.41
CA HIS A 206 11.49 -23.43 17.65
C HIS A 206 12.18 -23.61 16.30
N PRO A 207 13.09 -24.59 16.15
CA PRO A 207 13.80 -24.82 14.89
C PRO A 207 12.86 -25.07 13.71
N SER A 208 13.05 -24.33 12.61
CA SER A 208 12.28 -24.43 11.37
C SER A 208 10.80 -24.02 11.47
N ALA A 209 10.46 -23.14 12.41
CA ALA A 209 9.09 -22.63 12.51
C ALA A 209 8.77 -21.65 11.38
N TYR A 210 9.72 -20.87 10.85
CA TYR A 210 9.45 -19.94 9.74
C TYR A 210 9.93 -20.46 8.39
N ILE A 211 11.18 -20.96 8.33
CA ILE A 211 11.80 -21.36 7.07
C ILE A 211 11.93 -22.88 7.04
N GLU A 212 11.28 -23.52 6.08
CA GLU A 212 11.35 -24.96 5.83
C GLU A 212 12.41 -25.30 4.77
N THR A 213 13.06 -26.46 4.92
CA THR A 213 13.98 -26.99 3.92
C THR A 213 13.28 -28.04 3.06
N VAL A 214 13.25 -27.81 1.75
CA VAL A 214 12.85 -28.80 0.75
C VAL A 214 14.11 -29.51 0.26
N ARG A 215 14.34 -30.73 0.75
CA ARG A 215 15.54 -31.52 0.46
C ARG A 215 15.75 -31.65 -1.05
N GLY A 216 16.98 -31.41 -1.51
CA GLY A 216 17.35 -31.48 -2.92
C GLY A 216 16.90 -30.29 -3.78
N THR A 217 16.08 -29.36 -3.27
CA THR A 217 15.54 -28.25 -4.06
C THR A 217 15.91 -26.89 -3.49
N GLY A 218 15.57 -26.61 -2.22
CA GLY A 218 15.79 -25.28 -1.65
C GLY A 218 14.95 -25.01 -0.40
N TYR A 219 14.34 -23.83 -0.33
CA TYR A 219 13.72 -23.29 0.88
C TYR A 219 12.36 -22.66 0.61
N VAL A 220 11.48 -22.68 1.61
CA VAL A 220 10.12 -22.10 1.52
C VAL A 220 9.67 -21.57 2.88
N ILE A 221 8.88 -20.49 2.86
CA ILE A 221 8.06 -20.06 4.00
C ILE A 221 6.61 -20.43 3.66
N ARG A 222 5.94 -21.20 4.51
CA ARG A 222 4.54 -21.61 4.32
C ARG A 222 3.59 -20.77 5.14
N SER A 223 2.37 -20.59 4.64
CA SER A 223 1.28 -19.89 5.34
C SER A 223 0.83 -20.55 6.62
#